data_AF-A0A2G6CLB0-F1
#
_entry.id   AF-A0A2G6CLB0-F1
#
_cell.length_a   1.000
_cell.length_b   1.000
_cell.length_c   1.000
_cell.angle_alpha   90.00
_cell.angle_beta   90.00
_cell.angle_gamma   90.00
#
_symmetry.space_group_name_H-M   'P 1'
#
loop_
_entity.id
_entity.type
_entity.pdbx_description
1 polymer ?
#
loop_
_entity_poly.entity_id
_entity_poly.type
_entity_poly.pdbx_seq_one_letter_code
_entity_poly.pdbx_strand_id
1 'polypeptide(L)'
;MLGLAVVAGGCSDDGGATAKAGFGDCTKDRPDWRQCSEGKIQVCHVVSGMDPHFHWGADCKSLGLSCVNINKQGKAACVDETKTCATADEKCEGNTAYFCVDGKLGQEPCGTAATCHVEAGEAPHCEAASEACGGHGHLHDGACRCDTGYKVDPADKANCVADKAFTEIACDEFAVTPKSETVVEVFASFEDVHVDLDTPYEVTLPDDKPSYLHFSVTETGEYVIFLSEAGVFDTFMHRNETEVAPAGGVANGKCATAIRDHWHADLTFDGAPGDTKVPYIVRFKAVAGGKTVTLMIKHHDAHD
;
A
#
# COMPACT_ATOMS: atom_id res chain seq x y z
N MET A 1 3.92 41.34 27.56
CA MET A 1 3.18 40.14 27.13
C MET A 1 2.62 40.42 25.75
N LEU A 2 3.35 40.02 24.70
CA LEU A 2 2.82 40.02 23.33
C LEU A 2 2.03 38.72 23.16
N GLY A 3 0.72 38.83 22.89
CA GLY A 3 -0.10 37.68 22.51
C GLY A 3 0.20 37.31 21.07
N LEU A 4 0.69 36.10 20.84
CA LEU A 4 0.87 35.51 19.52
C LEU A 4 -0.52 35.09 19.01
N ALA A 5 -1.05 35.81 18.02
CA ALA A 5 -2.29 35.43 17.35
C ALA A 5 -1.96 34.39 16.28
N VAL A 6 -2.39 33.14 16.48
CA VAL A 6 -2.34 32.09 15.46
C VAL A 6 -3.48 32.38 14.47
N VAL A 7 -3.12 32.88 13.29
CA VAL A 7 -4.07 33.08 12.18
C VAL A 7 -4.13 31.77 11.39
N ALA A 8 -5.22 31.02 11.54
CA ALA A 8 -5.52 29.88 10.68
C ALA A 8 -5.90 30.41 9.29
N GLY A 9 -4.96 30.35 8.34
CA GLY A 9 -5.23 30.61 6.93
C GLY A 9 -5.95 29.41 6.32
N GLY A 10 -7.28 29.46 6.26
CA GLY A 10 -8.07 28.49 5.50
C GLY A 10 -7.92 28.75 4.00
N CYS A 11 -7.60 27.71 3.22
CA CYS A 11 -7.68 27.75 1.77
C CYS A 11 -9.16 27.97 1.38
N SER A 12 -9.50 29.11 0.77
CA SER A 12 -10.83 29.32 0.18
C SER A 12 -10.80 28.86 -1.28
N ASP A 13 -11.70 27.93 -1.61
CA ASP A 13 -11.96 27.46 -2.97
C ASP A 13 -12.79 28.51 -3.73
N ASP A 14 -12.16 29.64 -4.08
CA ASP A 14 -12.77 30.66 -4.92
C ASP A 14 -12.42 30.39 -6.40
N GLY A 15 -13.45 30.41 -7.25
CA GLY A 15 -13.45 29.96 -8.64
C GLY A 15 -12.24 30.33 -9.49
N GLY A 16 -11.88 29.42 -10.40
CA GLY A 16 -10.68 29.44 -11.22
C GLY A 16 -10.32 30.81 -11.80
N ALA A 17 -9.23 31.38 -11.30
CA ALA A 17 -8.69 32.63 -11.80
C ALA A 17 -7.98 32.40 -13.14
N THR A 18 -8.40 33.12 -14.18
CA THR A 18 -7.68 33.16 -15.47
C THR A 18 -6.36 33.92 -15.31
N ALA A 19 -5.24 33.33 -15.75
CA ALA A 19 -3.91 33.93 -15.66
C ALA A 19 -3.83 35.28 -16.40
N LYS A 20 -3.11 36.26 -15.84
CA LYS A 20 -2.78 37.51 -16.54
C LYS A 20 -1.77 37.23 -17.66
N ALA A 21 -2.05 37.73 -18.87
CA ALA A 21 -1.18 37.61 -20.03
C ALA A 21 0.24 38.13 -19.72
N GLY A 22 1.24 37.25 -19.82
CA GLY A 22 2.67 37.58 -19.71
C GLY A 22 3.46 36.74 -18.70
N PHE A 23 2.78 36.06 -17.78
CA PHE A 23 3.34 35.02 -16.93
C PHE A 23 2.77 33.67 -17.40
N GLY A 24 3.60 32.63 -17.49
CA GLY A 24 3.29 31.40 -18.24
C GLY A 24 2.02 30.69 -17.78
N ASP A 25 1.35 29.99 -18.69
CA ASP A 25 0.21 29.15 -18.34
C ASP A 25 0.63 28.06 -17.34
N CYS A 26 -0.29 27.67 -16.45
CA CYS A 26 -0.14 26.44 -15.68
C CYS A 26 -0.16 25.27 -16.67
N THR A 27 0.95 24.56 -16.80
CA THR A 27 1.09 23.44 -17.73
C THR A 27 1.57 22.20 -17.01
N LYS A 28 1.36 21.03 -17.62
CA LYS A 28 1.80 19.74 -17.08
C LYS A 28 3.31 19.67 -16.86
N ASP A 29 4.09 20.45 -17.61
CA ASP A 29 5.55 20.50 -17.52
C ASP A 29 6.07 21.40 -16.38
N ARG A 30 5.16 22.00 -15.60
CA ARG A 30 5.49 22.94 -14.51
C ARG A 30 4.66 22.66 -13.26
N PRO A 31 4.74 21.44 -12.69
CA PRO A 31 4.14 21.20 -11.39
C PRO A 31 4.72 22.19 -10.36
N ASP A 32 3.87 22.65 -9.45
CA ASP A 32 4.22 23.55 -8.36
C ASP A 32 4.71 24.95 -8.79
N TRP A 33 4.45 25.35 -10.03
CA TRP A 33 4.78 26.70 -10.50
C TRP A 33 4.00 27.76 -9.72
N ARG A 34 4.72 28.71 -9.12
CA ARG A 34 4.15 29.74 -8.26
C ARG A 34 4.30 31.14 -8.86
N GLN A 35 3.25 31.94 -8.73
CA GLN A 35 3.25 33.33 -9.17
C GLN A 35 2.48 34.23 -8.21
N CYS A 36 2.86 35.50 -8.17
CA CYS A 36 2.11 36.52 -7.49
C CYS A 36 0.94 37.04 -8.34
N SER A 37 -0.26 36.97 -7.79
CA SER A 37 -1.46 37.57 -8.38
C SER A 37 -2.29 38.22 -7.28
N GLU A 38 -2.60 39.51 -7.44
CA GLU A 38 -3.44 40.28 -6.52
C GLU A 38 -2.94 40.33 -5.05
N GLY A 39 -1.62 40.21 -4.85
CA GLY A 39 -1.02 40.17 -3.52
C GLY A 39 -1.12 38.81 -2.82
N LYS A 40 -1.53 37.77 -3.55
CA LYS A 40 -1.55 36.38 -3.11
C LYS A 40 -0.61 35.54 -3.97
N ILE A 41 -0.19 34.40 -3.44
CA ILE A 41 0.53 33.37 -4.20
C ILE A 41 -0.51 32.50 -4.90
N GLN A 42 -0.33 32.26 -6.20
CA GLN A 42 -1.02 31.20 -6.94
C GLN A 42 -0.05 30.03 -7.12
N VAL A 43 -0.54 28.81 -6.95
CA VAL A 43 0.23 27.57 -7.13
C VAL A 43 -0.42 26.77 -8.26
N CYS A 44 0.37 26.43 -9.28
CA CYS A 44 -0.04 25.56 -10.37
C CYS A 44 -0.06 24.12 -9.86
N HIS A 45 -1.24 23.51 -9.94
CA HIS A 45 -1.47 22.14 -9.51
C HIS A 45 -1.74 21.28 -10.74
N VAL A 46 -0.98 20.18 -10.86
CA VAL A 46 -1.07 19.22 -11.98
C VAL A 46 -1.44 17.87 -11.41
N VAL A 47 -2.71 17.49 -11.54
CA VAL A 47 -3.22 16.17 -11.13
C VAL A 47 -3.41 15.30 -12.36
N SER A 48 -2.99 14.03 -12.29
CA SER A 48 -3.21 13.07 -13.38
C SER A 48 -4.70 12.94 -13.70
N GLY A 49 -5.06 13.03 -14.98
CA GLY A 49 -6.45 12.97 -15.43
C GLY A 49 -7.24 14.28 -15.31
N MET A 50 -6.66 15.36 -14.79
CA MET A 50 -7.26 16.70 -14.76
C MET A 50 -6.44 17.70 -15.58
N ASP A 51 -7.10 18.78 -16.01
CA ASP A 51 -6.42 19.90 -16.65
C ASP A 51 -5.65 20.72 -15.58
N PRO A 52 -4.39 21.10 -15.85
CA PRO A 52 -3.61 21.96 -14.94
C PRO A 52 -4.35 23.24 -14.61
N HIS A 53 -4.39 23.61 -13.34
CA HIS A 53 -5.08 24.81 -12.87
C HIS A 53 -4.36 25.45 -11.67
N PHE A 54 -4.70 26.70 -11.36
CA PHE A 54 -4.18 27.40 -10.20
C PHE A 54 -5.08 27.23 -8.98
N HIS A 55 -4.46 27.02 -7.82
CA HIS A 55 -5.07 27.27 -6.53
C HIS A 55 -4.46 28.51 -5.88
N TRP A 56 -5.20 29.10 -4.94
CA TRP A 56 -4.69 30.16 -4.09
C TRP A 56 -3.86 29.56 -2.95
N GLY A 57 -2.60 29.98 -2.85
CA GLY A 57 -1.74 29.76 -1.69
C GLY A 57 -1.85 30.90 -0.69
N ALA A 58 -0.70 31.31 -0.11
CA ALA A 58 -0.67 32.33 0.93
C ALA A 58 -1.19 33.70 0.45
N ASP A 59 -2.06 34.32 1.26
CA ASP A 59 -2.50 35.70 1.08
C ASP A 59 -1.51 36.65 1.77
N CYS A 60 -0.48 37.08 1.03
CA CYS A 60 0.56 37.95 1.56
C CYS A 60 -0.01 39.27 2.10
N LYS A 61 -1.05 39.81 1.44
CA LYS A 61 -1.70 41.04 1.87
C LYS A 61 -2.35 40.90 3.25
N SER A 62 -3.01 39.77 3.52
CA SER A 62 -3.58 39.47 4.85
C SER A 62 -2.52 39.40 5.95
N LEU A 63 -1.28 39.02 5.58
CA LEU A 63 -0.12 38.94 6.46
C LEU A 63 0.62 40.29 6.59
N GLY A 64 0.17 41.33 5.88
CA GLY A 64 0.86 42.63 5.83
C GLY A 64 2.18 42.60 5.04
N LEU A 65 2.31 41.67 4.09
CA LEU A 65 3.51 41.42 3.31
C LEU A 65 3.32 41.69 1.81
N SER A 66 4.43 41.88 1.10
CA SER A 66 4.47 41.99 -0.35
C SER A 66 4.61 40.62 -1.00
N CYS A 67 3.78 40.28 -1.99
CA CYS A 67 4.04 39.11 -2.82
C CYS A 67 5.12 39.43 -3.86
N VAL A 68 6.20 38.66 -3.88
CA VAL A 68 7.33 38.83 -4.81
C VAL A 68 7.55 37.55 -5.62
N ASN A 69 7.67 37.69 -6.94
CA ASN A 69 8.15 36.61 -7.81
C ASN A 69 9.68 36.53 -7.67
N ILE A 70 10.18 35.44 -7.08
CA ILE A 70 11.59 35.22 -6.77
C ILE A 70 12.41 34.98 -8.05
N ASN A 71 11.89 34.18 -8.98
CA ASN A 71 12.62 33.82 -10.18
C ASN A 71 11.71 33.57 -11.39
N LYS A 72 12.33 33.48 -12.58
CA LYS A 72 11.61 33.21 -13.84
C LYS A 72 11.11 31.77 -13.95
N GLN A 73 11.60 30.87 -13.10
CA GLN A 73 11.16 29.48 -13.01
C GLN A 73 9.85 29.31 -12.23
N GLY A 74 9.27 30.40 -11.70
CA GLY A 74 7.99 30.36 -10.98
C GLY A 74 8.11 30.00 -9.52
N LYS A 75 8.97 30.72 -8.80
CA LYS A 75 8.89 30.78 -7.36
C LYS A 75 8.33 32.14 -6.96
N ALA A 76 7.40 32.15 -6.01
CA ALA A 76 6.81 33.36 -5.45
C ALA A 76 6.71 33.20 -3.93
N ALA A 77 6.88 34.30 -3.20
CA ALA A 77 6.85 34.32 -1.73
C ALA A 77 6.23 35.59 -1.18
N CYS A 78 5.79 35.54 0.08
CA CYS A 78 5.41 36.70 0.84
C CYS A 78 6.65 37.27 1.55
N VAL A 79 7.01 38.52 1.25
CA VAL A 79 8.24 39.16 1.72
C VAL A 79 7.93 40.35 2.61
N ASP A 80 8.61 40.44 3.74
CA ASP A 80 8.63 41.62 4.62
C ASP A 80 9.71 42.59 4.11
N GLU A 81 9.30 43.56 3.29
CA GLU A 81 10.22 44.55 2.71
C GLU A 81 10.92 45.42 3.77
N THR A 82 10.38 45.48 4.99
CA THR A 82 10.93 46.28 6.08
C THR A 82 12.03 45.55 6.85
N LYS A 83 12.08 44.22 6.76
CA LYS A 83 13.07 43.40 7.45
C LYS A 83 14.16 42.92 6.50
N THR A 84 15.39 43.22 6.84
CA THR A 84 16.56 42.58 6.24
C THR A 84 16.80 41.23 6.88
N CYS A 85 17.36 40.28 6.13
CA CYS A 85 17.73 38.97 6.66
C CYS A 85 19.14 38.58 6.20
N ALA A 86 19.75 37.67 6.95
CA ALA A 86 20.92 36.90 6.57
C ALA A 86 20.58 35.40 6.54
N THR A 87 21.44 34.57 5.95
CA THR A 87 21.23 33.10 5.89
C THR A 87 21.02 32.46 7.27
N ALA A 88 21.53 33.06 8.35
CA ALA A 88 21.30 32.58 9.71
C ALA A 88 19.86 32.78 10.22
N ASP A 89 19.05 33.59 9.54
CA ASP A 89 17.64 33.83 9.84
C ASP A 89 16.71 32.81 9.18
N GLU A 90 17.26 31.90 8.36
CA GLU A 90 16.53 30.84 7.68
C GLU A 90 16.16 29.72 8.66
N LYS A 91 14.86 29.49 8.85
CA LYS A 91 14.34 28.48 9.79
C LYS A 91 12.93 28.02 9.44
N CYS A 92 12.52 26.92 10.08
CA CYS A 92 11.13 26.53 10.22
C CYS A 92 10.61 26.92 11.61
N GLU A 93 9.51 27.67 11.67
CA GLU A 93 8.84 28.00 12.94
C GLU A 93 7.33 27.97 12.74
N GLY A 94 6.61 27.19 13.56
CA GLY A 94 5.15 27.10 13.49
C GLY A 94 4.61 26.63 12.13
N ASN A 95 5.26 25.63 11.51
CA ASN A 95 4.99 25.16 10.16
C ASN A 95 5.05 26.25 9.06
N THR A 96 5.89 27.26 9.27
CA THR A 96 6.17 28.33 8.30
C THR A 96 7.66 28.31 7.98
N ALA A 97 7.97 28.28 6.68
CA ALA A 97 9.34 28.41 6.17
C ALA A 97 9.71 29.89 6.10
N TYR A 98 10.82 30.26 6.74
CA TYR A 98 11.41 31.60 6.68
C TYR A 98 12.72 31.51 5.89
N PHE A 99 12.88 32.33 4.87
CA PHE A 99 14.05 32.31 3.98
C PHE A 99 14.41 33.70 3.47
N CYS A 100 15.63 33.87 2.94
CA CYS A 100 16.06 35.15 2.38
C CYS A 100 15.77 35.31 0.88
N VAL A 101 15.11 36.41 0.50
CA VAL A 101 14.90 36.82 -0.90
C VAL A 101 15.51 38.20 -1.10
N ASP A 102 16.61 38.29 -1.86
CA ASP A 102 17.34 39.53 -2.13
C ASP A 102 17.66 40.36 -0.86
N GLY A 103 18.04 39.66 0.22
CA GLY A 103 18.36 40.26 1.53
C GLY A 103 17.14 40.70 2.34
N LYS A 104 15.92 40.31 1.94
CA LYS A 104 14.67 40.55 2.67
C LYS A 104 14.08 39.24 3.19
N LEU A 105 13.43 39.30 4.34
CA LEU A 105 12.83 38.13 4.96
C LEU A 105 11.57 37.70 4.19
N GLY A 106 11.65 36.57 3.52
CA GLY A 106 10.51 35.85 2.94
C GLY A 106 9.91 34.87 3.94
N GLN A 107 8.61 34.65 3.83
CA GLN A 107 7.91 33.59 4.55
C GLN A 107 6.92 32.85 3.66
N GLU A 108 6.78 31.56 3.93
CA GLU A 108 5.85 30.65 3.27
C GLU A 108 5.19 29.75 4.33
N PRO A 109 3.92 30.01 4.68
CA PRO A 109 3.15 29.10 5.51
C PRO A 109 2.89 27.79 4.75
N CYS A 110 3.27 26.64 5.33
CA CYS A 110 3.13 25.34 4.66
C CYS A 110 1.69 24.78 4.70
N GLY A 111 0.78 25.45 5.42
CA GLY A 111 -0.61 25.02 5.54
C GLY A 111 -0.73 23.67 6.25
N THR A 112 -1.73 22.87 5.85
CA THR A 112 -1.99 21.53 6.41
C THR A 112 -1.55 20.38 5.51
N ALA A 113 -1.26 20.65 4.24
CA ALA A 113 -0.87 19.64 3.25
C ALA A 113 0.65 19.46 3.13
N ALA A 114 1.43 20.37 3.71
CA ALA A 114 2.88 20.35 3.69
C ALA A 114 3.44 20.60 5.08
N THR A 115 4.65 20.08 5.33
CA THR A 115 5.42 20.37 6.53
C THR A 115 6.58 21.29 6.15
N CYS A 116 7.07 22.08 7.09
CA CYS A 116 8.27 22.88 6.89
C CYS A 116 9.52 22.04 7.14
N HIS A 117 10.43 22.00 6.16
CA HIS A 117 11.68 21.25 6.21
C HIS A 117 12.89 22.18 6.14
N VAL A 118 13.96 21.81 6.86
CA VAL A 118 15.27 22.47 6.80
C VAL A 118 16.32 21.41 6.52
N GLU A 119 16.99 21.50 5.38
CA GLU A 119 18.10 20.62 5.02
C GLU A 119 19.44 21.36 5.03
N ALA A 120 20.53 20.62 5.28
CA ALA A 120 21.85 21.22 5.38
C ALA A 120 22.31 21.77 4.01
N GLY A 121 22.35 23.09 3.89
CA GLY A 121 22.75 23.78 2.66
C GLY A 121 21.60 24.18 1.75
N GLU A 122 20.35 23.96 2.18
CA GLU A 122 19.16 24.40 1.45
C GLU A 122 18.35 25.41 2.27
N ALA A 123 17.67 26.32 1.58
CA ALA A 123 16.72 27.21 2.22
C ALA A 123 15.52 26.40 2.75
N PRO A 124 14.95 26.77 3.91
CA PRO A 124 13.73 26.18 4.42
C PRO A 124 12.63 26.24 3.37
N HIS A 125 11.91 25.14 3.22
CA HIS A 125 10.85 25.03 2.24
C HIS A 125 9.69 24.21 2.78
N CYS A 126 8.53 24.38 2.16
CA CYS A 126 7.38 23.55 2.43
C CYS A 126 7.45 22.32 1.51
N GLU A 127 7.69 21.17 2.10
CA GLU A 127 7.64 19.89 1.41
C GLU A 127 6.25 19.30 1.63
N ALA A 128 5.61 18.83 0.56
CA ALA A 128 4.40 18.03 0.71
C ALA A 128 4.73 16.91 1.70
N ALA A 129 3.88 16.69 2.72
CA ALA A 129 4.09 15.57 3.61
C ALA A 129 4.12 14.33 2.72
N SER A 130 5.29 13.69 2.56
CA SER A 130 5.46 12.47 1.77
C SER A 130 4.26 11.60 2.07
N GLU A 131 3.39 11.34 1.07
CA GLU A 131 1.99 10.96 1.31
C GLU A 131 1.93 9.95 2.45
N ALA A 132 1.54 10.41 3.64
CA ALA A 132 1.70 9.61 4.83
C ALA A 132 0.97 8.29 4.57
N CYS A 133 1.60 7.16 4.84
CA CYS A 133 1.00 5.86 4.59
C CYS A 133 0.77 5.54 3.10
N GLY A 134 1.67 6.00 2.22
CA GLY A 134 1.62 5.68 0.79
C GLY A 134 0.39 6.24 0.06
N GLY A 135 -0.20 7.32 0.59
CA GLY A 135 -1.39 7.96 0.02
C GLY A 135 -2.70 7.21 0.27
N HIS A 136 -2.66 6.15 1.08
CA HIS A 136 -3.80 5.26 1.33
C HIS A 136 -4.06 5.05 2.82
N GLY A 137 -3.78 6.07 3.63
CA GLY A 137 -4.02 6.05 5.05
C GLY A 137 -3.63 7.35 5.74
N HIS A 138 -3.69 7.32 7.06
CA HIS A 138 -3.28 8.43 7.91
C HIS A 138 -2.38 7.93 9.05
N LEU A 139 -1.33 8.70 9.34
CA LEU A 139 -0.40 8.37 10.42
C LEU A 139 -1.03 8.69 11.77
N HIS A 140 -1.08 7.71 12.67
CA HIS A 140 -1.52 7.86 14.06
C HIS A 140 -0.48 7.24 14.99
N ASP A 141 0.08 8.02 15.91
CA ASP A 141 1.14 7.58 16.86
C ASP A 141 2.35 6.90 16.19
N GLY A 142 2.72 7.36 14.98
CA GLY A 142 3.83 6.80 14.22
C GLY A 142 3.53 5.47 13.51
N ALA A 143 2.25 5.06 13.45
CA ALA A 143 1.80 3.90 12.68
C ALA A 143 0.70 4.29 11.69
N CYS A 144 0.66 3.61 10.55
CA CYS A 144 -0.35 3.87 9.54
C CYS A 144 -1.70 3.25 9.89
N ARG A 145 -2.76 4.04 9.76
CA ARG A 145 -4.15 3.61 9.73
C ARG A 145 -4.60 3.67 8.27
N CYS A 146 -4.66 2.50 7.64
CA CYS A 146 -4.96 2.41 6.23
C CYS A 146 -6.45 2.62 5.94
N ASP A 147 -6.73 3.19 4.77
CA ASP A 147 -8.08 3.34 4.26
C ASP A 147 -8.69 1.97 3.96
N THR A 148 -10.02 1.90 3.83
CA THR A 148 -10.72 0.65 3.53
C THR A 148 -10.19 0.02 2.23
N GLY A 149 -9.85 -1.27 2.28
CA GLY A 149 -9.25 -1.98 1.15
C GLY A 149 -7.73 -1.85 1.07
N TYR A 150 -7.10 -1.30 2.11
CA TYR A 150 -5.66 -1.22 2.30
C TYR A 150 -5.28 -1.74 3.68
N LYS A 151 -4.08 -2.30 3.80
CA LYS A 151 -3.49 -2.74 5.07
C LYS A 151 -2.07 -2.25 5.21
N VAL A 152 -1.58 -2.23 6.44
CA VAL A 152 -0.20 -1.80 6.73
C VAL A 152 0.76 -2.78 6.06
N ASP A 153 1.75 -2.26 5.33
CA ASP A 153 2.78 -3.10 4.74
C ASP A 153 3.60 -3.76 5.87
N PRO A 154 3.68 -5.10 5.92
CA PRO A 154 4.45 -5.79 6.96
C PRO A 154 5.95 -5.49 6.89
N ALA A 155 6.48 -5.13 5.72
CA ALA A 155 7.88 -4.73 5.53
C ALA A 155 8.11 -3.24 5.84
N ASP A 156 7.08 -2.40 5.72
CA ASP A 156 7.15 -0.96 5.99
C ASP A 156 5.89 -0.46 6.71
N LYS A 157 5.96 -0.36 8.04
CA LYS A 157 4.82 0.09 8.86
C LYS A 157 4.39 1.54 8.61
N ALA A 158 5.20 2.32 7.88
CA ALA A 158 4.88 3.68 7.46
C ALA A 158 4.15 3.72 6.10
N ASN A 159 3.77 2.56 5.54
CA ASN A 159 3.13 2.43 4.25
C ASN A 159 1.82 1.62 4.33
N CYS A 160 0.85 1.98 3.48
CA CYS A 160 -0.37 1.20 3.26
C CYS A 160 -0.36 0.61 1.85
N VAL A 161 -0.49 -0.70 1.78
CA VAL A 161 -0.58 -1.45 0.52
C VAL A 161 -2.02 -1.91 0.32
N ALA A 162 -2.43 -2.03 -0.94
CA ALA A 162 -3.75 -2.54 -1.25
C ALA A 162 -3.93 -3.89 -0.56
N ASP A 163 -5.04 -4.04 0.17
CA ASP A 163 -5.48 -5.30 0.71
C ASP A 163 -6.05 -6.11 -0.46
N LYS A 164 -5.13 -6.62 -1.28
CA LYS A 164 -5.45 -7.53 -2.36
C LYS A 164 -6.25 -8.67 -1.74
N ALA A 165 -7.46 -8.90 -2.26
CA ALA A 165 -8.26 -10.04 -1.86
C ALA A 165 -7.38 -11.30 -1.87
N PHE A 166 -7.49 -12.13 -0.85
CA PHE A 166 -6.66 -13.34 -0.68
C PHE A 166 -6.51 -14.17 -1.97
N THR A 167 -7.56 -14.23 -2.78
CA THR A 167 -7.57 -14.88 -4.10
C THR A 167 -6.68 -14.20 -5.15
N GLU A 168 -6.52 -12.88 -5.14
CA GLU A 168 -5.63 -12.15 -6.05
C GLU A 168 -4.15 -12.39 -5.73
N ILE A 169 -3.78 -12.43 -4.44
CA ILE A 169 -2.44 -12.83 -4.00
C ILE A 169 -2.16 -14.26 -4.44
N ALA A 170 -3.12 -15.16 -4.20
CA ALA A 170 -2.99 -16.54 -4.62
C ALA A 170 -2.81 -16.68 -6.14
N CYS A 171 -3.47 -15.83 -6.96
CA CYS A 171 -3.27 -15.84 -8.42
C CYS A 171 -1.83 -15.51 -8.84
N ASP A 172 -1.24 -14.47 -8.26
CA ASP A 172 0.12 -14.03 -8.59
C ASP A 172 1.15 -15.11 -8.20
N GLU A 173 0.97 -15.72 -7.03
CA GLU A 173 1.86 -16.77 -6.52
C GLU A 173 1.67 -18.11 -7.25
N PHE A 174 0.43 -18.50 -7.58
CA PHE A 174 0.17 -19.74 -8.29
C PHE A 174 0.73 -19.73 -9.73
N ALA A 175 1.02 -18.55 -10.27
CA ALA A 175 1.63 -18.39 -11.59
C ALA A 175 3.15 -18.61 -11.62
N VAL A 176 3.82 -18.74 -10.46
CA VAL A 176 5.26 -19.04 -10.44
C VAL A 176 5.53 -20.50 -10.83
N THR A 177 6.74 -20.80 -11.29
CA THR A 177 7.13 -22.17 -11.66
C THR A 177 6.98 -23.10 -10.46
N PRO A 178 6.14 -24.15 -10.53
CA PRO A 178 5.90 -25.04 -9.40
C PRO A 178 7.10 -25.95 -9.14
N LYS A 179 7.27 -26.37 -7.89
CA LYS A 179 8.11 -27.54 -7.53
C LYS A 179 7.41 -28.82 -7.96
N SER A 180 8.13 -29.93 -8.14
CA SER A 180 7.50 -31.21 -8.53
C SER A 180 7.56 -32.23 -7.41
N GLU A 181 6.44 -32.90 -7.14
CA GLU A 181 6.35 -34.00 -6.18
C GLU A 181 5.49 -35.14 -6.73
N THR A 182 5.64 -36.34 -6.17
CA THR A 182 4.78 -37.49 -6.51
C THR A 182 4.03 -37.93 -5.27
N VAL A 183 2.70 -37.90 -5.31
CA VAL A 183 1.84 -38.34 -4.19
C VAL A 183 2.03 -39.83 -3.90
N VAL A 184 1.68 -40.23 -2.68
CA VAL A 184 1.64 -41.65 -2.29
C VAL A 184 0.24 -42.24 -2.48
N GLU A 185 0.15 -43.53 -2.78
CA GLU A 185 -1.12 -44.25 -2.95
C GLU A 185 -1.69 -44.81 -1.64
N VAL A 186 -0.89 -44.82 -0.57
CA VAL A 186 -1.24 -45.43 0.72
C VAL A 186 -1.10 -44.38 1.81
N PHE A 187 -2.16 -44.19 2.61
CA PHE A 187 -2.17 -43.20 3.69
C PHE A 187 -0.98 -43.37 4.64
N ALA A 188 -0.61 -44.60 5.01
CA ALA A 188 0.51 -44.88 5.90
C ALA A 188 1.88 -44.33 5.42
N SER A 189 2.00 -43.95 4.15
CA SER A 189 3.20 -43.35 3.56
C SER A 189 3.10 -41.82 3.41
N PHE A 190 2.10 -41.16 4.01
CA PHE A 190 1.89 -39.72 3.81
C PHE A 190 3.14 -38.88 4.14
N GLU A 191 3.94 -39.33 5.12
CA GLU A 191 5.17 -38.65 5.57
C GLU A 191 6.26 -38.60 4.49
N ASP A 192 6.19 -39.47 3.48
CA ASP A 192 7.19 -39.55 2.41
C ASP A 192 7.09 -38.35 1.44
N VAL A 193 6.01 -37.58 1.46
CA VAL A 193 5.74 -36.48 0.53
C VAL A 193 5.22 -35.25 1.27
N HIS A 194 6.05 -34.21 1.36
CA HIS A 194 5.73 -32.95 2.02
C HIS A 194 5.59 -31.81 1.01
N VAL A 195 4.57 -30.97 1.19
CA VAL A 195 4.46 -29.68 0.49
C VAL A 195 4.51 -28.53 1.49
N ASP A 196 5.28 -27.51 1.14
CA ASP A 196 5.37 -26.26 1.91
C ASP A 196 4.11 -25.40 1.69
N LEU A 197 3.70 -24.65 2.71
CA LEU A 197 2.70 -23.59 2.56
C LEU A 197 3.23 -22.50 1.62
N ASP A 198 2.31 -21.78 0.97
CA ASP A 198 2.57 -20.62 0.10
C ASP A 198 3.51 -20.93 -1.09
N THR A 199 3.69 -22.21 -1.41
CA THR A 199 4.54 -22.67 -2.51
C THR A 199 3.69 -23.51 -3.46
N PRO A 200 3.69 -23.22 -4.78
CA PRO A 200 3.01 -24.07 -5.74
C PRO A 200 3.79 -25.35 -6.03
N TYR A 201 3.07 -26.47 -6.07
CA TYR A 201 3.59 -27.79 -6.39
C TYR A 201 2.81 -28.39 -7.55
N GLU A 202 3.52 -28.94 -8.53
CA GLU A 202 3.01 -29.83 -9.54
C GLU A 202 3.09 -31.26 -9.00
N VAL A 203 1.94 -31.90 -8.82
CA VAL A 203 1.83 -33.26 -8.31
C VAL A 203 1.25 -34.19 -9.35
N THR A 204 1.79 -35.41 -9.45
CA THR A 204 1.27 -36.45 -10.35
C THR A 204 0.36 -37.41 -9.60
N LEU A 205 -0.93 -37.38 -9.90
CA LEU A 205 -1.94 -38.27 -9.36
C LEU A 205 -1.95 -39.61 -10.12
N PRO A 206 -1.96 -40.75 -9.41
CA PRO A 206 -2.01 -42.08 -10.03
C PRO A 206 -3.36 -42.34 -10.71
N ASP A 207 -3.34 -43.24 -11.70
CA ASP A 207 -4.54 -43.69 -12.40
C ASP A 207 -5.47 -44.50 -11.48
N ASP A 208 -6.74 -44.09 -11.42
CA ASP A 208 -7.84 -44.78 -10.73
C ASP A 208 -7.55 -45.15 -9.26
N LYS A 209 -6.72 -44.36 -8.56
CA LYS A 209 -6.43 -44.56 -7.14
C LYS A 209 -6.51 -43.27 -6.34
N PRO A 210 -7.06 -43.32 -5.10
CA PRO A 210 -6.90 -42.20 -4.18
C PRO A 210 -5.42 -42.03 -3.85
N SER A 211 -5.03 -40.81 -3.52
CA SER A 211 -3.65 -40.51 -3.20
C SER A 211 -3.52 -39.40 -2.17
N TYR A 212 -2.32 -39.29 -1.59
CA TYR A 212 -2.07 -38.52 -0.39
C TYR A 212 -0.73 -37.77 -0.50
N LEU A 213 -0.71 -36.60 0.11
CA LEU A 213 0.50 -35.85 0.48
C LEU A 213 0.21 -35.14 1.79
N HIS A 214 1.24 -34.63 2.46
CA HIS A 214 1.02 -33.87 3.70
C HIS A 214 1.66 -32.49 3.67
N PHE A 215 1.17 -31.63 4.56
CA PHE A 215 1.71 -30.31 4.86
C PHE A 215 1.67 -30.07 6.38
N SER A 216 2.34 -29.02 6.84
CA SER A 216 2.40 -28.67 8.25
C SER A 216 1.41 -27.57 8.60
N VAL A 217 0.57 -27.79 9.61
CA VAL A 217 -0.20 -26.75 10.30
C VAL A 217 0.61 -26.28 11.51
N THR A 218 0.81 -24.98 11.64
CA THR A 218 1.60 -24.35 12.72
C THR A 218 0.74 -23.57 13.71
N GLU A 219 -0.49 -23.26 13.34
CA GLU A 219 -1.46 -22.57 14.17
C GLU A 219 -2.89 -22.97 13.79
N THR A 220 -3.85 -22.76 14.70
CA THR A 220 -5.27 -23.03 14.40
C THR A 220 -5.83 -21.88 13.57
N GLY A 221 -6.45 -22.20 12.43
CA GLY A 221 -7.01 -21.20 11.54
C GLY A 221 -7.63 -21.81 10.29
N GLU A 222 -8.04 -20.93 9.37
CA GLU A 222 -8.55 -21.36 8.07
C GLU A 222 -7.37 -21.66 7.13
N TYR A 223 -7.41 -22.79 6.45
CA TYR A 223 -6.46 -23.15 5.40
C TYR A 223 -7.19 -23.33 4.09
N VAL A 224 -6.57 -22.86 3.01
CA VAL A 224 -7.15 -22.89 1.68
C VAL A 224 -6.22 -23.63 0.74
N ILE A 225 -6.75 -24.65 0.06
CA ILE A 225 -6.07 -25.31 -1.06
C ILE A 225 -6.58 -24.75 -2.38
N PHE A 226 -5.65 -24.35 -3.24
CA PHE A 226 -5.90 -23.91 -4.61
C PHE A 226 -5.43 -25.00 -5.58
N LEU A 227 -6.20 -25.25 -6.65
CA LEU A 227 -5.95 -26.34 -7.58
C LEU A 227 -6.10 -25.89 -9.03
N SER A 228 -5.22 -26.38 -9.91
CA SER A 228 -5.31 -26.14 -11.35
C SER A 228 -6.37 -26.98 -12.05
N GLU A 229 -6.88 -28.02 -11.38
CA GLU A 229 -7.88 -28.95 -11.92
C GLU A 229 -9.02 -29.13 -10.93
N ALA A 230 -10.26 -28.99 -11.41
CA ALA A 230 -11.44 -29.14 -10.57
C ALA A 230 -11.81 -30.60 -10.34
N GLY A 231 -12.41 -30.86 -9.18
CA GLY A 231 -12.97 -32.17 -8.85
C GLY A 231 -11.93 -33.26 -8.55
N VAL A 232 -10.66 -32.91 -8.41
CA VAL A 232 -9.57 -33.84 -8.02
C VAL A 232 -9.41 -33.93 -6.50
N PHE A 233 -9.75 -32.86 -5.77
CA PHE A 233 -9.69 -32.83 -4.32
C PHE A 233 -10.88 -33.57 -3.69
N ASP A 234 -10.59 -34.27 -2.60
CA ASP A 234 -11.58 -34.97 -1.80
C ASP A 234 -11.79 -34.30 -0.45
N THR A 235 -10.76 -34.29 0.39
CA THR A 235 -10.84 -33.74 1.76
C THR A 235 -9.45 -33.45 2.31
N PHE A 236 -9.40 -32.67 3.39
CA PHE A 236 -8.29 -32.71 4.33
C PHE A 236 -8.49 -33.84 5.34
N MET A 237 -7.39 -34.41 5.82
CA MET A 237 -7.38 -35.39 6.89
C MET A 237 -6.34 -35.01 7.93
N HIS A 238 -6.64 -35.26 9.20
CA HIS A 238 -5.67 -35.17 10.28
C HIS A 238 -4.78 -36.42 10.32
N ARG A 239 -3.60 -36.35 10.94
CA ARG A 239 -2.64 -37.48 11.07
C ARG A 239 -3.20 -38.76 11.68
N ASN A 240 -4.33 -38.67 12.37
CA ASN A 240 -5.05 -39.79 12.96
C ASN A 240 -6.18 -40.32 12.07
N GLU A 241 -6.15 -40.03 10.77
CA GLU A 241 -7.15 -40.41 9.74
C GLU A 241 -8.53 -39.75 9.88
N THR A 242 -8.69 -38.78 10.79
CA THR A 242 -9.96 -38.05 10.91
C THR A 242 -10.11 -37.08 9.74
N GLU A 243 -11.20 -37.21 8.98
CA GLU A 243 -11.53 -36.28 7.91
C GLU A 243 -11.97 -34.93 8.48
N VAL A 244 -11.54 -33.85 7.83
CA VAL A 244 -11.99 -32.48 8.12
C VAL A 244 -12.84 -32.01 6.95
N ALA A 245 -14.11 -31.74 7.21
CA ALA A 245 -15.06 -31.33 6.19
C ALA A 245 -14.66 -29.96 5.59
N PRO A 246 -14.30 -29.90 4.30
CA PRO A 246 -13.98 -28.63 3.66
C PRO A 246 -15.27 -27.92 3.20
N ALA A 247 -15.21 -26.59 3.11
CA ALA A 247 -16.21 -25.75 2.45
C ALA A 247 -15.63 -25.18 1.14
N GLY A 248 -16.42 -25.13 0.07
CA GLY A 248 -15.97 -24.58 -1.21
C GLY A 248 -16.38 -25.41 -2.43
N GLY A 249 -15.53 -25.41 -3.47
CA GLY A 249 -15.68 -26.30 -4.63
C GLY A 249 -16.04 -25.69 -5.97
N VAL A 250 -15.98 -24.36 -6.14
CA VAL A 250 -16.10 -23.69 -7.45
C VAL A 250 -15.21 -22.45 -7.51
N ALA A 251 -14.41 -22.33 -8.58
CA ALA A 251 -13.57 -21.16 -8.86
C ALA A 251 -14.37 -19.86 -8.93
N ASN A 252 -14.07 -18.92 -8.03
CA ASN A 252 -14.57 -17.56 -8.09
C ASN A 252 -13.39 -16.61 -7.84
N GLY A 253 -12.69 -16.26 -8.91
CA GLY A 253 -11.56 -15.33 -8.84
C GLY A 253 -11.07 -14.88 -10.21
N LYS A 254 -10.31 -13.78 -10.22
CA LYS A 254 -9.77 -13.12 -11.42
C LYS A 254 -8.87 -14.01 -12.29
N CYS A 255 -8.35 -15.14 -11.77
CA CYS A 255 -7.50 -16.10 -12.49
C CYS A 255 -8.13 -17.50 -12.66
N ALA A 256 -9.45 -17.58 -12.88
CA ALA A 256 -10.18 -18.86 -13.03
C ALA A 256 -9.61 -19.83 -14.10
N THR A 257 -8.78 -19.35 -15.02
CA THR A 257 -8.08 -20.21 -16.00
C THR A 257 -6.91 -20.98 -15.39
N ALA A 258 -6.24 -20.41 -14.38
CA ALA A 258 -5.10 -21.03 -13.69
C ALA A 258 -5.57 -21.79 -12.45
N ILE A 259 -6.43 -21.19 -11.63
CA ILE A 259 -7.02 -21.81 -10.45
C ILE A 259 -8.46 -22.21 -10.79
N ARG A 260 -8.67 -23.51 -11.01
CA ARG A 260 -9.99 -24.05 -11.40
C ARG A 260 -10.83 -24.47 -10.22
N ASP A 261 -10.21 -24.62 -9.05
CA ASP A 261 -10.91 -25.06 -7.85
C ASP A 261 -10.17 -24.56 -6.61
N HIS A 262 -10.93 -24.29 -5.54
CA HIS A 262 -10.37 -23.99 -4.23
C HIS A 262 -11.31 -24.41 -3.12
N TRP A 263 -10.72 -24.79 -1.99
CA TRP A 263 -11.43 -25.34 -0.83
C TRP A 263 -10.83 -24.79 0.44
N HIS A 264 -11.71 -24.42 1.38
CA HIS A 264 -11.40 -23.88 2.69
C HIS A 264 -11.64 -24.95 3.75
N ALA A 265 -10.83 -24.97 4.80
CA ALA A 265 -11.07 -25.79 5.98
C ALA A 265 -10.47 -25.15 7.22
N ASP A 266 -11.22 -25.16 8.32
CA ASP A 266 -10.70 -24.81 9.64
C ASP A 266 -9.88 -25.98 10.17
N LEU A 267 -8.56 -25.79 10.30
CA LEU A 267 -7.64 -26.80 10.80
C LEU A 267 -7.18 -26.42 12.21
N THR A 268 -7.07 -27.43 13.08
CA THR A 268 -6.67 -27.23 14.47
C THR A 268 -5.21 -27.62 14.67
N PHE A 269 -4.44 -26.73 15.30
CA PHE A 269 -3.13 -27.08 15.85
C PHE A 269 -3.31 -27.77 17.20
N ASP A 270 -3.15 -29.09 17.22
CA ASP A 270 -3.31 -29.96 18.39
C ASP A 270 -1.98 -30.62 18.84
N GLY A 271 -0.86 -29.97 18.55
CA GLY A 271 0.48 -30.45 18.90
C GLY A 271 0.67 -30.61 20.41
N ALA A 272 1.50 -31.57 20.81
CA ALA A 272 1.92 -31.72 22.20
C ALA A 272 2.80 -30.52 22.63
N PRO A 273 2.96 -30.27 23.95
CA PRO A 273 3.86 -29.22 24.42
C PRO A 273 5.28 -29.39 23.87
N GLY A 274 5.73 -28.42 23.06
CA GLY A 274 7.03 -28.44 22.39
C GLY A 274 6.98 -28.76 20.90
N ASP A 275 5.85 -29.24 20.39
CA ASP A 275 5.63 -29.38 18.95
C ASP A 275 5.50 -28.00 18.31
N THR A 276 6.08 -27.86 17.12
CA THR A 276 6.01 -26.63 16.30
C THR A 276 5.16 -26.81 15.06
N LYS A 277 4.71 -28.04 14.78
CA LYS A 277 3.94 -28.39 13.59
C LYS A 277 3.08 -29.63 13.83
N VAL A 278 1.92 -29.65 13.19
CA VAL A 278 1.01 -30.79 13.12
C VAL A 278 0.83 -31.18 11.65
N PRO A 279 1.10 -32.44 11.27
CA PRO A 279 0.85 -32.88 9.90
C PRO A 279 -0.65 -33.02 9.62
N TYR A 280 -1.08 -32.37 8.54
CA TYR A 280 -2.36 -32.60 7.89
C TYR A 280 -2.12 -33.15 6.48
N ILE A 281 -3.06 -33.96 6.01
CA ILE A 281 -2.98 -34.72 4.78
C ILE A 281 -4.01 -34.17 3.81
N VAL A 282 -3.61 -33.96 2.56
CA VAL A 282 -4.53 -33.75 1.45
C VAL A 282 -4.84 -35.10 0.84
N ARG A 283 -6.13 -35.47 0.79
CA ARG A 283 -6.59 -36.64 0.04
C ARG A 283 -7.13 -36.21 -1.32
N PHE A 284 -6.62 -36.81 -2.38
CA PHE A 284 -7.17 -36.69 -3.72
C PHE A 284 -8.08 -37.87 -4.05
N LYS A 285 -9.09 -37.62 -4.89
CA LYS A 285 -9.97 -38.65 -5.44
C LYS A 285 -9.20 -39.56 -6.39
N ALA A 286 -9.73 -40.77 -6.59
CA ALA A 286 -9.31 -41.60 -7.72
C ALA A 286 -9.75 -40.93 -9.03
N VAL A 287 -8.80 -40.67 -9.93
CA VAL A 287 -9.04 -40.02 -11.22
C VAL A 287 -8.58 -40.93 -12.34
N ALA A 288 -9.49 -41.27 -13.25
CA ALA A 288 -9.20 -42.08 -14.42
C ALA A 288 -8.19 -41.41 -15.37
N GLY A 289 -7.24 -42.20 -15.86
CA GLY A 289 -6.11 -41.81 -16.69
C GLY A 289 -4.91 -41.23 -15.94
N GLY A 290 -5.01 -41.04 -14.62
CA GLY A 290 -4.06 -40.22 -13.86
C GLY A 290 -4.07 -38.76 -14.31
N LYS A 291 -3.52 -37.86 -13.50
CA LYS A 291 -3.44 -36.43 -13.85
C LYS A 291 -2.25 -35.75 -13.19
N THR A 292 -1.71 -34.75 -13.86
CA THR A 292 -0.81 -33.79 -13.23
C THR A 292 -1.63 -32.57 -12.81
N VAL A 293 -1.48 -32.13 -11.56
CA VAL A 293 -2.23 -31.03 -10.96
C VAL A 293 -1.26 -30.09 -10.28
N THR A 294 -1.38 -28.79 -10.52
CA THR A 294 -0.72 -27.79 -9.67
C THR A 294 -1.61 -27.52 -8.47
N LEU A 295 -1.01 -27.47 -7.28
CA LEU A 295 -1.67 -27.10 -6.05
C LEU A 295 -0.85 -26.07 -5.28
N MET A 296 -1.51 -25.32 -4.42
CA MET A 296 -0.86 -24.48 -3.40
C MET A 296 -1.77 -24.45 -2.17
N ILE A 297 -1.17 -24.53 -0.98
CA ILE A 297 -1.91 -24.44 0.28
C ILE A 297 -1.48 -23.17 0.98
N LYS A 298 -2.44 -22.36 1.42
CA LYS A 298 -2.20 -21.12 2.16
C LYS A 298 -2.91 -21.17 3.50
N HIS A 299 -2.30 -20.57 4.51
CA HIS A 299 -3.01 -20.18 5.72
C HIS A 299 -3.76 -18.86 5.44
N HIS A 300 -5.04 -18.81 5.78
CA HIS A 300 -5.86 -17.62 5.68
C HIS A 300 -6.16 -17.14 7.09
N ASP A 301 -5.50 -16.04 7.47
CA ASP A 301 -5.77 -15.36 8.73
C ASP A 301 -7.18 -14.75 8.65
N ALA A 302 -8.21 -15.50 9.06
CA ALA A 302 -9.61 -15.05 9.07
C ALA A 302 -9.90 -14.00 10.18
N HIS A 303 -8.87 -13.31 10.64
CA HIS A 303 -8.91 -12.32 11.71
C HIS A 303 -8.35 -10.99 11.23
N ASP A 304 -9.12 -10.30 10.39
CA ASP A 304 -9.24 -8.84 10.39
C ASP A 304 -10.70 -8.43 10.09
#